data_AF-A0A1G9XC65-F1
#
_entry.id   AF-A0A1G9XC65-F1
#
_cell.length_a   1.000
_cell.length_b   1.000
_cell.length_c   1.000
_cell.angle_alpha   90.00
_cell.angle_beta   90.00
_cell.angle_gamma   90.00
#
_symmetry.space_group_name_H-M   'P 1'
#
loop_
_entity.id
_entity.type
_entity.pdbx_description
1 polymer ?
#
loop_
_entity_poly.entity_id
_entity_poly.type
_entity_poly.pdbx_seq_one_letter_code
_entity_poly.pdbx_strand_id
1 'polypeptide(L)'
;MMRDSIALDSTRLAALQQTPLWDFALTFYARPGVEQACLTLQEAASIDVCELLFHSWLYAHGLEALPVPLSTLRQARREWQAGITEVLRGLRRDLKSTVNPSETVTTLRERIKQAELLAERENLQRWQTWAWDNDQSSAHLRNRRENPHDAGRWLQERLLLPQDETSPDCDTEATSAIQYAFAVLGQQLDPLQRAR
;
A
#
# COMPACT_ATOMS: atom_id res chain seq x y z
N MET A 1 15.39 -4.88 34.04
CA MET A 1 14.96 -3.67 33.32
C MET A 1 15.46 -3.76 31.89
N MET A 2 14.66 -4.27 30.96
CA MET A 2 14.99 -4.26 29.52
C MET A 2 14.76 -2.83 29.00
N ARG A 3 15.80 -2.23 28.42
CA ARG A 3 15.66 -0.97 27.69
C ARG A 3 14.85 -1.27 26.43
N ASP A 4 13.61 -0.78 26.37
CA ASP A 4 12.90 -0.59 25.11
C ASP A 4 13.73 0.35 24.24
N SER A 5 14.63 -0.21 23.43
CA SER A 5 15.40 0.59 22.49
C SER A 5 14.47 0.98 21.34
N ILE A 6 13.85 2.15 21.49
CA ILE A 6 12.98 2.81 20.50
C ILE A 6 13.81 3.30 19.28
N ALA A 7 15.14 3.23 19.36
CA ALA A 7 16.05 3.65 18.29
C ALA A 7 15.94 2.72 17.07
N LEU A 8 15.80 3.34 15.89
CA LEU A 8 15.84 2.65 14.60
C LEU A 8 17.15 1.89 14.46
N ASP A 9 17.07 0.60 14.09
CA ASP A 9 18.25 -0.21 13.81
C ASP A 9 18.81 0.17 12.43
N SER A 10 20.04 0.68 12.38
CA SER A 10 20.74 1.04 11.13
C SER A 10 20.81 -0.14 10.15
N THR A 11 20.85 -1.38 10.65
CA THR A 11 20.86 -2.60 9.83
C THR A 11 19.56 -2.77 9.06
N ARG A 12 18.41 -2.53 9.72
CA ARG A 12 17.09 -2.64 9.09
C ARG A 12 16.87 -1.54 8.07
N LEU A 13 17.31 -0.32 8.35
CA LEU A 13 17.25 0.79 7.40
C LEU A 13 18.12 0.52 6.16
N ALA A 14 19.34 0.01 6.35
CA ALA A 14 20.21 -0.37 5.24
C ALA A 14 19.59 -1.49 4.38
N ALA A 15 18.98 -2.50 5.00
CA ALA A 15 18.28 -3.56 4.28
C ALA A 15 17.08 -3.03 3.46
N LEU A 16 16.29 -2.11 4.05
CA LEU A 16 15.21 -1.41 3.36
C LEU A 16 15.72 -0.66 2.11
N GLN A 17 16.84 0.05 2.23
CA GLN A 17 17.45 0.81 1.13
C GLN A 17 18.02 -0.07 0.00
N GLN A 18 18.34 -1.33 0.27
CA GLN A 18 18.79 -2.29 -0.75
C GLN A 18 17.65 -2.85 -1.61
N THR A 19 16.39 -2.72 -1.16
CA THR A 19 15.21 -3.20 -1.89
C THR A 19 14.31 -2.01 -2.19
N PRO A 20 14.45 -1.35 -3.35
CA PRO A 20 13.55 -0.26 -3.74
C PRO A 20 12.08 -0.70 -3.65
N LEU A 21 11.22 0.22 -3.18
CA LEU A 21 9.80 -0.03 -3.00
C LEU A 21 9.12 -0.47 -4.29
N TRP A 22 9.54 0.06 -5.44
CA TRP A 22 9.03 -0.36 -6.75
C TRP A 22 9.32 -1.84 -7.04
N ASP A 23 10.54 -2.31 -6.80
CA ASP A 23 10.94 -3.69 -7.06
C ASP A 23 10.26 -4.66 -6.08
N PHE A 24 10.14 -4.24 -4.81
CA PHE A 24 9.33 -4.93 -3.83
C PHE A 24 7.87 -5.02 -4.28
N ALA A 25 7.28 -3.92 -4.72
CA ALA A 25 5.89 -3.86 -5.15
C ALA A 25 5.63 -4.81 -6.31
N LEU A 26 6.48 -4.82 -7.34
CA LEU A 26 6.37 -5.76 -8.46
C LEU A 26 6.43 -7.22 -7.98
N THR A 27 7.39 -7.54 -7.10
CA THR A 27 7.56 -8.90 -6.58
C THR A 27 6.40 -9.34 -5.69
N PHE A 28 5.90 -8.44 -4.85
CA PHE A 28 4.81 -8.71 -3.93
C PHE A 28 3.47 -8.83 -4.67
N TYR A 29 3.22 -7.93 -5.63
CA TYR A 29 1.99 -7.92 -6.42
C TYR A 29 1.84 -9.18 -7.29
N ALA A 30 2.96 -9.75 -7.76
CA ALA A 30 2.97 -11.01 -8.51
C ALA A 30 2.70 -12.26 -7.66
N ARG A 31 2.61 -12.13 -6.33
CA ARG A 31 2.33 -13.28 -5.45
C ARG A 31 0.87 -13.73 -5.55
N PRO A 32 0.59 -15.03 -5.31
CA PRO A 32 -0.76 -15.57 -5.39
C PRO A 32 -1.76 -14.77 -4.53
N GLY A 33 -2.83 -14.30 -5.17
CA GLY A 33 -3.93 -13.60 -4.51
C GLY A 33 -3.69 -12.14 -4.15
N VAL A 34 -2.46 -11.61 -4.25
CA VAL A 34 -2.16 -10.22 -3.85
C VAL A 34 -2.85 -9.21 -4.76
N GLU A 35 -2.77 -9.38 -6.08
CA GLU A 35 -3.48 -8.52 -7.03
C GLU A 35 -4.98 -8.43 -6.72
N GLN A 36 -5.63 -9.59 -6.54
CA GLN A 36 -7.06 -9.65 -6.26
C GLN A 36 -7.40 -9.01 -4.91
N ALA A 37 -6.58 -9.23 -3.88
CA ALA A 37 -6.76 -8.61 -2.57
C ALA A 37 -6.63 -7.08 -2.64
N CYS A 38 -5.62 -6.56 -3.36
CA CYS A 38 -5.45 -5.12 -3.58
C CYS A 38 -6.65 -4.52 -4.29
N LEU A 39 -7.16 -5.15 -5.35
CA LEU A 39 -8.35 -4.69 -6.07
C LEU A 39 -9.59 -4.67 -5.16
N THR A 40 -9.82 -5.74 -4.39
CA THR A 40 -10.93 -5.80 -3.44
C THR A 40 -10.85 -4.67 -2.40
N LEU A 41 -9.68 -4.43 -1.81
CA LEU A 41 -9.49 -3.36 -0.82
C LEU A 41 -9.63 -1.96 -1.43
N GLN A 42 -9.16 -1.78 -2.66
CA GLN A 42 -9.31 -0.53 -3.39
C GLN A 42 -10.79 -0.23 -3.70
N GLU A 43 -11.58 -1.24 -4.06
CA GLU A 43 -12.98 -1.05 -4.47
C GLU A 43 -13.94 -1.01 -3.28
N ALA A 44 -13.78 -1.90 -2.29
CA ALA A 44 -14.70 -2.02 -1.16
C ALA A 44 -14.37 -1.08 0.01
N ALA A 45 -13.11 -0.67 0.15
CA ALA A 45 -12.65 0.15 1.28
C ALA A 45 -11.93 1.44 0.84
N SER A 46 -11.91 1.77 -0.45
CA SER A 46 -11.22 2.94 -1.00
C SER A 46 -9.75 3.04 -0.58
N ILE A 47 -9.08 1.90 -0.33
CA ILE A 47 -7.68 1.88 0.10
C ILE A 47 -6.77 2.27 -1.06
N ASP A 48 -5.82 3.17 -0.79
CA ASP A 48 -4.72 3.46 -1.70
C ASP A 48 -3.72 2.29 -1.73
N VAL A 49 -3.67 1.59 -2.86
CA VAL A 49 -2.75 0.47 -3.09
C VAL A 49 -1.29 0.91 -2.94
N CYS A 50 -0.92 2.15 -3.28
CA CYS A 50 0.45 2.65 -3.09
C CYS A 50 0.83 2.71 -1.61
N GLU A 51 -0.08 3.18 -0.76
CA GLU A 51 0.12 3.23 0.69
C GLU A 51 0.16 1.82 1.30
N LEU A 52 -0.71 0.91 0.83
CA LEU A 52 -0.71 -0.49 1.23
C LEU A 52 0.63 -1.17 0.93
N LEU A 53 1.15 -0.99 -0.29
CA LEU A 53 2.44 -1.53 -0.71
C LEU A 53 3.59 -0.93 0.12
N PHE A 54 3.53 0.37 0.42
CA PHE A 54 4.47 1.04 1.29
C PHE A 54 4.52 0.41 2.70
N HIS A 55 3.36 0.23 3.34
CA HIS A 55 3.31 -0.42 4.65
C HIS A 55 3.76 -1.87 4.62
N SER A 56 3.43 -2.61 3.56
CA SER A 56 3.87 -3.98 3.32
C SER A 56 5.39 -4.08 3.18
N TRP A 57 6.01 -3.11 2.50
CA TRP A 57 7.46 -3.00 2.35
C TRP A 57 8.17 -2.71 3.68
N LEU A 58 7.66 -1.76 4.46
CA LEU A 58 8.18 -1.52 5.83
C LEU A 58 8.04 -2.77 6.71
N TYR A 59 6.87 -3.42 6.66
CA TYR A 59 6.60 -4.65 7.41
C TYR A 59 7.60 -5.74 7.08
N ALA A 60 7.90 -5.93 5.79
CA ALA A 60 8.83 -6.93 5.30
C ALA A 60 10.27 -6.74 5.80
N HIS A 61 10.63 -5.51 6.20
CA HIS A 61 11.94 -5.14 6.74
C HIS A 61 11.93 -4.93 8.26
N GLY A 62 10.84 -5.28 8.94
CA GLY A 62 10.71 -5.14 10.40
C GLY A 62 10.61 -3.69 10.87
N LEU A 63 10.12 -2.80 10.01
CA LEU A 63 9.97 -1.37 10.28
C LEU A 63 8.49 -0.98 10.29
N GLU A 64 8.20 0.14 10.93
CA GLU A 64 6.89 0.80 10.87
C GLU A 64 7.04 2.32 10.88
N ALA A 65 6.10 3.00 10.23
CA ALA A 65 6.03 4.45 10.22
C ALA A 65 5.37 5.01 11.48
N LEU A 66 5.91 6.10 12.01
CA LEU A 66 5.33 6.85 13.11
C LEU A 66 4.09 7.61 12.62
N PRO A 67 2.94 7.54 13.33
CA PRO A 67 1.69 8.12 12.85
C PRO A 67 1.75 9.63 12.58
N VAL A 68 2.44 10.39 13.43
CA VAL A 68 2.45 11.86 13.34
C VAL A 68 3.16 12.34 12.07
N PRO A 69 4.44 11.99 11.80
CA PRO A 69 5.10 12.38 10.56
C PRO A 69 4.43 11.81 9.29
N LEU A 70 3.86 10.61 9.41
CA LEU A 70 3.16 9.94 8.31
C LEU A 70 1.91 10.70 7.86
N SER A 71 1.20 11.37 8.78
CA SER A 71 -0.04 12.08 8.47
C SER A 71 0.12 13.16 7.40
N THR A 72 1.20 13.94 7.45
CA THR A 72 1.49 14.98 6.45
C THR A 72 1.75 14.39 5.07
N LEU A 73 2.51 13.30 5.01
CA LEU A 73 2.74 12.60 3.75
C LEU A 73 1.43 12.06 3.20
N ARG A 74 0.66 11.33 4.01
CA ARG A 74 -0.65 10.77 3.64
C ARG A 74 -1.56 11.81 3.01
N GLN A 75 -1.65 13.00 3.58
CA GLN A 75 -2.47 14.08 3.02
C GLN A 75 -2.02 14.45 1.60
N ALA A 76 -0.73 14.69 1.39
CA ALA A 76 -0.18 15.01 0.08
C ALA A 76 -0.33 13.85 -0.93
N ARG A 77 -0.34 12.59 -0.48
CA ARG A 77 -0.56 11.42 -1.34
C ARG A 77 -2.04 11.25 -1.71
N ARG A 78 -2.95 11.54 -0.79
CA ARG A 78 -4.40 11.56 -1.06
C ARG A 78 -4.76 12.60 -2.13
N GLU A 79 -4.17 13.79 -2.05
CA GLU A 79 -4.35 14.85 -3.07
C GLU A 79 -3.83 14.41 -4.44
N TRP A 80 -2.67 13.76 -4.49
CA TRP A 80 -2.15 13.17 -5.74
C TRP A 80 -3.07 12.08 -6.30
N GLN A 81 -3.54 11.19 -5.42
CA GLN A 81 -4.41 10.08 -5.80
C GLN A 81 -5.72 10.60 -6.42
N ALA A 82 -6.38 11.54 -5.75
CA ALA A 82 -7.63 12.13 -6.23
C ALA A 82 -7.43 12.98 -7.49
N GLY A 83 -6.36 13.77 -7.56
CA GLY A 83 -6.12 14.71 -8.65
C GLY A 83 -5.56 14.09 -9.93
N ILE A 84 -4.83 12.97 -9.82
CA ILE A 84 -4.10 12.37 -10.94
C ILE A 84 -4.54 10.92 -11.17
N THR A 85 -4.30 10.04 -10.20
CA THR A 85 -4.48 8.59 -10.39
C THR A 85 -5.95 8.24 -10.63
N GLU A 86 -6.87 8.75 -9.81
CA GLU A 86 -8.31 8.47 -9.93
C GLU A 86 -8.90 9.05 -11.21
N VAL A 87 -8.44 10.22 -11.65
CA VAL A 87 -8.83 10.82 -12.92
C VAL A 87 -8.43 9.92 -14.10
N LEU A 88 -7.17 9.48 -14.14
CA LEU A 88 -6.68 8.58 -15.19
C LEU A 88 -7.42 7.22 -15.17
N ARG A 89 -7.65 6.68 -13.97
CA ARG A 89 -8.39 5.43 -13.78
C ARG A 89 -9.84 5.53 -14.23
N GLY A 90 -10.51 6.66 -13.93
CA GLY A 90 -11.85 6.97 -14.40
C GLY A 90 -11.92 6.97 -15.93
N LEU A 91 -11.06 7.76 -16.57
CA LEU A 91 -10.96 7.79 -18.04
C LEU A 91 -10.70 6.41 -18.65
N ARG A 92 -9.81 5.61 -18.05
CA ARG A 92 -9.55 4.23 -18.52
C ARG A 92 -10.77 3.32 -18.38
N ARG A 93 -11.54 3.45 -17.30
CA ARG A 93 -12.79 2.69 -17.07
C ARG A 93 -13.87 3.10 -18.06
N ASP A 94 -14.04 4.38 -18.33
CA ASP A 94 -15.01 4.91 -19.30
C ASP A 94 -14.69 4.44 -20.72
N LEU A 95 -13.42 4.43 -21.12
CA LEU A 95 -13.03 3.89 -22.43
C LEU A 95 -13.21 2.36 -22.51
N LYS A 96 -13.13 1.64 -21.37
CA LYS A 96 -13.37 0.19 -21.32
C LYS A 96 -14.85 -0.16 -21.57
N SER A 97 -15.79 0.70 -21.18
CA SER A 97 -17.23 0.46 -21.33
C SER A 97 -17.78 0.79 -22.73
N THR A 98 -16.92 1.27 -23.64
CA THR A 98 -17.31 1.58 -25.03
C THR A 98 -17.62 0.30 -25.81
N VAL A 99 -18.81 0.21 -26.41
CA VAL A 99 -19.23 -0.89 -27.27
C VAL A 99 -18.61 -0.73 -28.66
N ASN A 100 -17.96 -1.78 -29.18
CA ASN A 100 -17.22 -1.78 -30.46
C ASN A 100 -16.19 -0.64 -30.59
N PRO A 101 -15.15 -0.61 -29.73
CA PRO A 101 -14.16 0.46 -29.75
C PRO A 101 -13.36 0.44 -31.06
N SER A 102 -13.11 1.63 -31.62
CA SER A 102 -12.16 1.78 -32.72
C SER A 102 -10.73 1.49 -32.26
N GLU A 103 -9.82 1.23 -33.20
CA GLU A 103 -8.39 1.05 -32.90
C GLU A 103 -7.80 2.27 -32.19
N THR A 104 -8.22 3.48 -32.56
CA THR A 104 -7.82 4.73 -31.90
C THR A 104 -8.27 4.77 -30.44
N VAL A 105 -9.49 4.33 -30.12
CA VAL A 105 -10.00 4.25 -28.73
C VAL A 105 -9.21 3.23 -27.92
N THR A 106 -8.90 2.08 -28.51
CA THR A 106 -8.08 1.04 -27.87
C THR A 106 -6.67 1.57 -27.56
N THR A 107 -6.05 2.25 -28.52
CA THR A 107 -4.72 2.88 -28.36
C THR A 107 -4.73 3.97 -27.30
N LEU A 108 -5.75 4.83 -27.29
CA LEU A 108 -5.92 5.88 -26.28
C LEU A 108 -6.02 5.28 -24.87
N ARG A 109 -6.83 4.23 -24.71
CA ARG A 109 -6.98 3.53 -23.44
C ARG A 109 -5.65 2.94 -22.94
N GLU A 110 -4.84 2.36 -23.82
CA GLU A 110 -3.53 1.83 -23.44
C GLU A 110 -2.56 2.94 -23.02
N ARG A 111 -2.57 4.09 -23.71
CA ARG A 111 -1.78 5.26 -23.30
C ARG A 111 -2.18 5.79 -21.93
N ILE A 112 -3.49 5.84 -21.64
CA ILE A 112 -3.99 6.25 -20.32
C ILE A 112 -3.57 5.23 -19.24
N LYS A 113 -3.64 3.93 -19.53
CA LYS A 113 -3.14 2.88 -18.63
C LYS A 113 -1.66 3.07 -18.32
N GLN A 114 -0.84 3.36 -19.34
CA GLN A 114 0.59 3.66 -19.14
C GLN A 114 0.80 4.92 -18.29
N ALA A 115 0.00 5.97 -18.51
CA ALA A 115 0.04 7.18 -17.70
C ALA A 115 -0.37 6.93 -16.24
N GLU A 116 -1.39 6.11 -16.00
CA GLU A 116 -1.80 5.69 -14.65
C GLU A 116 -0.67 4.95 -13.94
N LEU A 117 -0.03 3.97 -14.61
CA LEU A 117 1.12 3.24 -14.05
C LEU A 117 2.31 4.16 -13.74
N LEU A 118 2.56 5.18 -14.58
CA LEU A 118 3.60 6.18 -14.31
C LEU A 118 3.25 7.04 -13.09
N ALA A 119 1.98 7.43 -12.94
CA ALA A 119 1.51 8.19 -11.78
C ALA A 119 1.60 7.38 -10.48
N GLU A 120 1.28 6.08 -10.51
CA GLU A 120 1.44 5.17 -9.37
C GLU A 120 2.92 4.96 -9.03
N ARG A 121 3.79 4.81 -10.03
CA ARG A 121 5.24 4.69 -9.82
C ARG A 121 5.83 5.94 -9.17
N GLU A 122 5.45 7.13 -9.64
CA GLU A 122 5.85 8.41 -9.02
C GLU A 122 5.35 8.50 -7.57
N ASN A 123 4.12 8.04 -7.31
CA ASN A 123 3.57 8.02 -5.96
C ASN A 123 4.37 7.10 -5.02
N LEU A 124 4.70 5.88 -5.47
CA LEU A 124 5.55 4.95 -4.73
C LEU A 124 6.97 5.51 -4.53
N GLN A 125 7.53 6.20 -5.52
CA GLN A 125 8.84 6.83 -5.37
C GLN A 125 8.85 7.88 -4.24
N ARG A 126 7.78 8.67 -4.11
CA ARG A 126 7.65 9.65 -3.02
C ARG A 126 7.49 9.00 -1.65
N TRP A 127 6.75 7.90 -1.56
CA TRP A 127 6.67 7.07 -0.35
C TRP A 127 8.06 6.54 0.06
N GLN A 128 8.82 6.05 -0.92
CA GLN A 128 10.18 5.54 -0.69
C GLN A 128 11.14 6.65 -0.24
N THR A 129 11.17 7.79 -0.94
CA THR A 129 12.04 8.92 -0.59
C THR A 129 11.79 9.37 0.84
N TRP A 130 10.51 9.52 1.23
CA TRP A 130 10.17 9.86 2.61
C TRP A 130 10.79 8.88 3.60
N ALA A 131 10.62 7.57 3.38
CA ALA A 131 11.17 6.54 4.27
C ALA A 131 12.70 6.50 4.32
N TRP A 132 13.36 6.88 3.23
CA TRP A 132 14.83 6.95 3.17
C TRP A 132 15.38 8.21 3.85
N ASP A 133 14.63 9.31 3.85
CA ASP A 133 14.99 10.58 4.47
C ASP A 133 14.86 10.55 6.01
N ASN A 134 15.15 9.41 6.63
CA ASN A 134 15.09 9.22 8.08
C ASN A 134 16.40 9.65 8.75
N ASP A 135 16.62 10.96 8.81
CA ASP A 135 17.72 11.56 9.59
C ASP A 135 17.35 11.72 11.08
N GLN A 136 18.34 11.89 11.97
CA GLN A 136 18.15 11.98 13.42
C GLN A 136 17.21 13.11 13.86
N SER A 137 17.13 14.19 13.08
CA SER A 137 16.27 15.35 13.36
C SER A 137 14.81 15.17 12.88
N SER A 138 14.51 14.08 12.17
CA SER A 138 13.20 13.83 11.54
C SER A 138 12.85 12.34 11.56
N ALA A 139 13.15 11.67 12.68
CA ALA A 139 12.83 10.26 12.87
C ALA A 139 11.33 10.02 12.67
N HIS A 140 11.00 9.27 11.62
CA HIS A 140 9.63 8.96 11.24
C HIS A 140 9.42 7.46 11.00
N LEU A 141 10.49 6.67 11.03
CA LEU A 141 10.45 5.21 11.12
C LEU A 141 10.91 4.74 12.50
N ARG A 142 10.40 3.59 12.93
CA ARG A 142 10.91 2.85 14.08
C ARG A 142 10.93 1.35 13.81
N ASN A 143 11.67 0.62 14.63
CA ASN A 143 11.59 -0.83 14.64
C ASN A 143 10.17 -1.28 15.02
N ARG A 144 9.59 -2.18 14.23
CA ARG A 144 8.28 -2.77 14.54
C ARG A 144 8.41 -3.63 15.80
N ARG A 145 7.51 -3.42 16.77
CA ARG A 145 7.42 -4.31 17.94
C ARG A 145 7.02 -5.72 17.49
N GLU A 146 7.71 -6.74 17.99
CA GLU A 146 7.55 -8.13 17.58
C GLU A 146 6.14 -8.63 17.89
N ASN A 147 5.25 -8.59 16.90
CA ASN A 147 4.09 -9.47 16.88
C ASN A 147 3.99 -10.13 15.49
N PRO A 148 4.69 -11.26 15.28
CA PRO A 148 4.90 -11.85 13.96
C PRO A 148 3.72 -12.65 13.40
N HIS A 149 2.55 -12.70 14.06
CA HIS A 149 1.47 -13.63 13.70
C HIS A 149 0.21 -13.01 13.10
N ASP A 150 0.22 -11.71 12.80
CA ASP A 150 -0.95 -11.10 12.16
C ASP A 150 -0.59 -9.89 11.28
N ALA A 151 0.19 -10.15 10.22
CA ALA A 151 0.53 -9.13 9.22
C ALA A 151 -0.71 -8.49 8.57
N GLY A 152 -1.77 -9.29 8.37
CA GLY A 152 -3.04 -8.83 7.79
C GLY A 152 -3.74 -7.82 8.68
N ARG A 153 -3.96 -8.16 9.96
CA ARG A 153 -4.53 -7.23 10.94
C ARG A 153 -3.65 -6.01 11.16
N TRP A 154 -2.33 -6.19 11.18
CA TRP A 154 -1.41 -5.07 11.30
C TRP A 154 -1.57 -4.08 10.14
N LEU A 155 -1.72 -4.56 8.90
CA LEU A 155 -2.00 -3.70 7.75
C LEU A 155 -3.35 -3.00 7.88
N GLN A 156 -4.38 -3.74 8.31
CA GLN A 156 -5.72 -3.21 8.51
C GLN A 156 -5.73 -2.03 9.49
N GLU A 157 -5.09 -2.17 10.65
CA GLU A 157 -4.99 -1.12 11.68
C GLU A 157 -4.25 0.14 11.20
N ARG A 158 -3.39 0.03 10.17
CA ARG A 158 -2.65 1.16 9.62
C ARG A 158 -3.39 1.89 8.54
N LEU A 159 -4.10 1.15 7.69
CA LEU A 159 -4.76 1.68 6.50
C LEU A 159 -6.18 2.16 6.79
N LEU A 160 -6.89 1.50 7.70
CA LEU A 160 -8.21 1.93 8.15
C LEU A 160 -8.06 2.88 9.34
N LEU A 161 -8.54 4.12 9.21
CA LEU A 161 -8.65 5.03 10.35
C LEU A 161 -9.75 4.51 11.31
N PRO A 162 -9.70 4.79 12.62
CA PRO A 162 -10.77 4.45 13.57
C PRO A 162 -12.12 5.18 13.33
N GLN A 163 -12.34 5.75 12.15
CA GLN A 163 -13.47 6.62 11.82
C GLN A 163 -14.20 6.02 10.61
N ASP A 164 -14.76 4.84 10.82
CA ASP A 164 -15.85 4.25 10.06
C ASP A 164 -16.60 3.29 11.01
N GLU A 165 -16.97 3.79 12.20
CA GLU A 165 -18.10 3.19 12.94
C GLU A 165 -19.35 3.44 12.09
N THR A 166 -19.47 2.59 11.08
CA THR A 166 -20.60 2.55 10.18
C THR A 166 -21.84 2.23 11.01
N SER A 167 -22.86 3.02 10.74
CA SER A 167 -24.27 2.71 10.97
C SER A 167 -24.53 1.19 10.86
N PRO A 168 -25.39 0.60 11.69
CA PRO A 168 -25.56 -0.86 11.84
C PRO A 168 -26.09 -1.63 10.62
N ASP A 169 -26.17 -1.01 9.44
CA ASP A 169 -26.63 -1.60 8.16
C ASP A 169 -25.45 -2.05 7.25
N CYS A 170 -24.26 -2.30 7.81
CA CYS A 170 -23.08 -2.66 7.02
C CYS A 170 -23.23 -4.02 6.31
N ASP A 171 -23.09 -4.02 4.99
CA ASP A 171 -23.05 -5.21 4.13
C ASP A 171 -22.04 -6.23 4.69
N THR A 172 -22.56 -7.30 5.29
CA THR A 172 -21.76 -8.35 5.95
C THR A 172 -20.81 -9.03 4.95
N GLU A 173 -21.21 -9.08 3.68
CA GLU A 173 -20.43 -9.65 2.58
C GLU A 173 -19.21 -8.78 2.23
N ALA A 174 -19.39 -7.45 2.13
CA ALA A 174 -18.29 -6.52 1.87
C ALA A 174 -17.25 -6.53 3.01
N THR A 175 -17.73 -6.56 4.26
CA THR A 175 -16.86 -6.67 5.44
C THR A 175 -16.05 -7.97 5.42
N SER A 176 -16.67 -9.09 5.06
CA SER A 176 -16.01 -10.40 4.96
C SER A 176 -14.95 -10.41 3.84
N ALA A 177 -15.25 -9.78 2.70
CA ALA A 177 -14.31 -9.67 1.58
C ALA A 177 -13.07 -8.84 1.94
N ILE A 178 -13.26 -7.71 2.65
CA ILE A 178 -12.16 -6.87 3.15
C ILE A 178 -11.27 -7.66 4.11
N GLN A 179 -11.87 -8.38 5.07
CA GLN A 179 -11.11 -9.21 6.03
C GLN A 179 -10.32 -10.31 5.33
N TYR A 180 -10.94 -11.01 4.37
CA TYR A 180 -10.27 -12.04 3.58
C TYR A 180 -9.09 -11.46 2.77
N ALA A 181 -9.27 -10.30 2.15
CA ALA A 181 -8.21 -9.64 1.41
C ALA A 181 -7.00 -9.30 2.30
N PHE A 182 -7.22 -8.75 3.50
CA PHE A 182 -6.13 -8.53 4.47
C PHE A 182 -5.46 -9.83 4.93
N ALA A 183 -6.22 -10.91 5.12
CA ALA A 183 -5.67 -12.21 5.48
C ALA A 183 -4.74 -12.76 4.38
N VAL A 184 -5.15 -12.65 3.11
CA VAL A 184 -4.31 -13.05 1.96
C VAL A 184 -3.01 -12.25 1.92
N LEU A 185 -3.07 -10.94 2.07
CA LEU A 185 -1.87 -10.09 2.10
C LEU A 185 -0.96 -10.43 3.27
N GLY A 186 -1.55 -10.70 4.45
CA GLY A 186 -0.82 -11.09 5.63
C GLY A 186 -0.04 -12.38 5.45
N GLN A 187 -0.69 -13.43 4.93
CA GLN A 187 -0.04 -14.71 4.63
C GLN A 187 1.15 -14.53 3.68
N GLN A 188 0.99 -13.71 2.65
CA GLN A 188 2.05 -13.44 1.69
C GLN A 188 3.19 -12.61 2.29
N LEU A 189 2.98 -11.86 3.38
CA LEU A 189 4.02 -11.08 4.05
C LEU A 189 4.82 -11.88 5.08
N ASP A 190 4.24 -12.94 5.62
CA ASP A 190 4.83 -13.72 6.69
C ASP A 190 6.16 -14.38 6.26
N PRO A 191 7.25 -14.21 7.03
CA PRO A 191 8.59 -14.71 6.68
C PRO A 191 8.63 -16.23 6.44
N LEU A 192 7.76 -16.99 7.11
CA LEU A 192 7.70 -18.45 7.02
C LEU A 192 7.31 -18.97 5.62
N GLN A 193 6.65 -18.15 4.80
CA GLN A 193 6.36 -18.50 3.41
C GLN A 193 7.49 -18.13 2.43
N ARG A 194 8.45 -17.27 2.82
CA ARG A 194 9.59 -16.88 1.95
C ARG A 194 10.69 -17.95 1.88
N ALA A 195 10.64 -18.97 2.75
CA ALA A 195 11.64 -20.02 2.89
C ALA A 195 11.21 -21.38 2.29
N ARG A 196 10.11 -21.42 1.54
CA ARG A 196 9.60 -22.60 0.83
C ARG A 196 9.49 -22.29 -0.66
#